data_AF-A0A662FS63-F1
#
_entry.id   AF-A0A662FS63-F1
#
_cell.length_a   1.000
_cell.length_b   1.000
_cell.length_c   1.000
_cell.angle_alpha   90.00
_cell.angle_beta   90.00
_cell.angle_gamma   90.00
#
_symmetry.space_group_name_H-M   'P 1'
#
loop_
_entity.id
_entity.type
_entity.pdbx_description
1 polymer ?
#
loop_
_entity_poly.entity_id
_entity_poly.type
_entity_poly.pdbx_seq_one_letter_code
_entity_poly.pdbx_strand_id
1 'polypeptide(L)'
;MTKISIKLTKRQIEALEDFYMETGYRWEETIQSLIEAFRYDKHFLTSLMKNHKYVPRKERLLLALLEAIEGYYFLYQGLVGKVLEVLECKGHYILNDMTIDIEKNEIILNFEQCKNSKLRVSSFGVNMKGLIGYANLIAVGHIDEELYEKMKDELEEARIKYSEDIDEHLESYDADYTEIHIFDETIMLTAAAEDVGYLPTIPKISKLFGKIIGYAKMKHRKRRK
;
A
#
# COMPACT_ATOMS: atom_id res chain seq x y z
N MET A 1 4.02 -11.14 -33.00
CA MET A 1 3.86 -9.80 -32.40
C MET A 1 2.90 -8.99 -33.24
N THR A 2 1.87 -8.40 -32.65
CA THR A 2 0.91 -7.53 -33.35
C THR A 2 1.33 -6.08 -33.12
N LYS A 3 1.61 -5.34 -34.19
CA LYS A 3 2.01 -3.93 -34.11
C LYS A 3 0.76 -3.05 -34.06
N ILE A 4 0.59 -2.27 -33.00
CA ILE A 4 -0.51 -1.31 -32.85
C ILE A 4 0.05 0.10 -33.12
N SER A 5 -0.57 0.84 -34.03
CA SER A 5 -0.23 2.24 -34.29
C SER A 5 -1.23 3.17 -33.62
N ILE A 6 -0.76 4.02 -32.73
CA ILE A 6 -1.55 5.04 -32.03
C ILE A 6 -1.17 6.41 -32.59
N LYS A 7 -2.16 7.26 -32.89
CA LYS A 7 -1.92 8.67 -33.23
C LYS A 7 -2.08 9.50 -31.96
N LEU A 8 -1.03 10.23 -31.62
CA LEU A 8 -1.01 11.16 -30.48
C LEU A 8 -0.95 12.60 -30.97
N THR A 9 -1.55 13.50 -30.22
CA THR A 9 -1.41 14.95 -30.43
C THR A 9 -0.05 15.42 -29.90
N LYS A 10 0.44 16.58 -30.35
CA LYS A 10 1.71 17.17 -29.88
C LYS A 10 1.75 17.32 -28.36
N ARG A 11 0.65 17.79 -27.76
CA ARG A 11 0.52 17.95 -26.30
C ARG A 11 0.61 16.62 -25.54
N GLN A 12 0.07 15.54 -26.11
CA GLN A 12 0.18 14.20 -25.50
C GLN A 12 1.60 13.63 -25.62
N ILE A 13 2.31 13.95 -26.70
CA ILE A 13 3.73 13.57 -26.86
C ILE A 13 4.58 14.31 -25.83
N GLU A 14 4.39 15.63 -25.70
CA GLU A 14 5.09 16.45 -24.70
C GLU A 14 4.86 15.92 -23.28
N ALA A 15 3.61 15.58 -22.92
CA ALA A 15 3.30 15.00 -21.60
C ALA A 15 3.95 13.62 -21.36
N LEU A 16 4.12 12.80 -22.41
CA LEU A 16 4.82 11.51 -22.32
C LEU A 16 6.34 11.69 -22.22
N GLU A 17 6.90 12.70 -22.89
CA GLU A 17 8.30 13.07 -22.78
C GLU A 17 8.62 13.59 -21.38
N ASP A 18 7.78 14.46 -20.82
CA ASP A 18 7.89 14.95 -19.44
C ASP A 18 7.84 13.77 -18.45
N PHE A 19 6.88 12.86 -18.61
CA PHE A 19 6.78 11.66 -17.77
C PHE A 19 8.01 10.75 -17.89
N TYR A 20 8.56 10.56 -19.09
CA TYR A 20 9.81 9.80 -19.28
C TYR A 20 10.98 10.48 -18.57
N MET A 21 11.09 11.80 -18.67
CA MET A 21 12.15 12.56 -18.01
C MET A 21 12.05 12.50 -16.48
N GLU A 22 10.83 12.48 -15.94
CA GLU A 22 10.60 12.39 -14.49
C GLU A 22 10.81 10.98 -13.93
N THR A 23 10.46 9.94 -14.69
CA THR A 23 10.37 8.57 -14.17
C THR A 23 11.42 7.61 -14.71
N GLY A 24 12.03 7.92 -15.86
CA GLY A 24 12.96 7.04 -16.58
C GLY A 24 12.30 5.88 -17.34
N TYR A 25 10.97 5.77 -17.30
CA TYR A 25 10.21 4.68 -17.95
C TYR A 25 9.83 5.02 -19.38
N ARG A 26 10.19 4.15 -20.33
CA ARG A 26 9.83 4.36 -21.74
C ARG A 26 8.32 4.36 -21.90
N TRP A 27 7.81 5.24 -22.76
CA TRP A 27 6.38 5.38 -22.97
C TRP A 27 5.76 4.12 -23.58
N GLU A 28 6.50 3.35 -24.39
CA GLU A 28 6.06 2.04 -24.87
C GLU A 28 5.83 1.05 -23.74
N GLU A 29 6.75 0.99 -22.77
CA GLU A 29 6.65 0.13 -21.58
C GLU A 29 5.47 0.56 -20.72
N THR A 30 5.29 1.87 -20.53
CA THR A 30 4.16 2.45 -19.77
C THR A 30 2.82 2.12 -20.42
N ILE A 31 2.70 2.34 -21.74
CA ILE A 31 1.48 2.02 -22.49
C ILE A 31 1.22 0.52 -22.48
N GLN A 32 2.27 -0.30 -22.57
CA GLN A 32 2.13 -1.75 -22.51
C GLN A 32 1.68 -2.21 -21.12
N SER A 33 2.26 -1.67 -20.04
CA SER A 33 1.84 -1.94 -18.66
C SER A 33 0.41 -1.49 -18.40
N LEU A 34 -0.02 -0.34 -18.94
CA LEU A 34 -1.42 0.09 -18.88
C LEU A 34 -2.32 -0.90 -19.62
N ILE A 35 -1.98 -1.29 -20.86
CA ILE A 35 -2.74 -2.27 -21.63
C ILE A 35 -2.79 -3.63 -20.91
N GLU A 36 -1.69 -4.06 -20.28
CA GLU A 36 -1.63 -5.29 -19.51
C GLU A 36 -2.48 -5.21 -18.24
N ALA A 37 -2.43 -4.12 -17.49
CA ALA A 37 -3.32 -3.87 -16.35
C ALA A 37 -4.80 -3.95 -16.77
N PHE A 38 -5.12 -3.42 -17.95
CA PHE A 38 -6.46 -3.47 -18.54
C PHE A 38 -6.84 -4.84 -19.13
N ARG A 39 -5.88 -5.71 -19.48
CA ARG A 39 -6.17 -7.09 -19.94
C ARG A 39 -6.72 -7.96 -18.82
N TYR A 40 -6.36 -7.69 -17.57
CA TYR A 40 -6.82 -8.48 -16.42
C TYR A 40 -8.30 -8.28 -16.11
N ASP A 41 -8.92 -7.18 -16.55
CA ASP A 41 -10.35 -6.93 -16.35
C ASP A 41 -11.12 -6.71 -17.66
N LYS A 42 -11.04 -7.72 -18.53
CA LYS A 42 -11.77 -7.76 -19.80
C LYS A 42 -13.28 -7.57 -19.61
N HIS A 43 -13.85 -8.05 -18.50
CA HIS A 43 -15.27 -7.93 -18.20
C HIS A 43 -15.66 -6.47 -17.92
N PHE A 44 -14.88 -5.76 -17.12
CA PHE A 44 -15.08 -4.34 -16.83
C PHE A 44 -15.03 -3.48 -18.10
N LEU A 45 -13.99 -3.63 -18.94
CA LEU A 45 -13.90 -2.89 -20.20
C LEU A 45 -15.04 -3.22 -21.16
N THR A 46 -15.44 -4.49 -21.23
CA THR A 46 -16.58 -4.90 -22.06
C THR A 46 -17.88 -4.30 -21.54
N SER A 47 -18.02 -4.12 -20.22
CA SER A 47 -19.16 -3.45 -19.58
C SER A 47 -19.19 -1.95 -19.94
N LEU A 48 -18.07 -1.24 -19.78
CA LEU A 48 -17.96 0.17 -20.15
C LEU A 48 -18.23 0.40 -21.65
N MET A 49 -17.69 -0.45 -22.52
CA MET A 49 -17.95 -0.37 -23.96
C MET A 49 -19.43 -0.51 -24.33
N LYS A 50 -20.25 -1.19 -23.51
CA LYS A 50 -21.71 -1.29 -23.72
C LYS A 50 -22.44 0.02 -23.40
N ASN A 51 -21.84 0.94 -22.64
CA ASN A 51 -22.40 2.26 -22.37
C ASN A 51 -22.26 3.19 -23.59
N HIS A 52 -21.28 2.94 -24.45
CA HIS A 52 -20.95 3.77 -25.62
C HIS A 52 -21.54 3.24 -26.94
N LYS A 53 -22.81 2.80 -26.95
CA LYS A 53 -23.42 2.04 -28.07
C LYS A 53 -23.38 2.73 -29.44
N TYR A 54 -23.42 4.06 -29.46
CA TYR A 54 -23.53 4.88 -30.66
C TYR A 54 -22.18 5.31 -31.26
N VAL A 55 -21.07 4.99 -30.61
CA VAL A 55 -19.72 5.34 -31.07
C VAL A 55 -19.18 4.21 -31.95
N PRO A 56 -18.33 4.46 -32.97
CA PRO A 56 -17.74 3.37 -33.73
C PRO A 56 -16.83 2.48 -32.85
N ARG A 57 -16.68 1.21 -33.24
CA ARG A 57 -16.17 0.14 -32.35
C ARG A 57 -14.74 0.39 -31.84
N LYS A 58 -13.88 1.03 -32.64
CA LYS A 58 -12.49 1.31 -32.28
C LYS A 58 -12.41 2.44 -31.25
N GLU A 59 -13.25 3.45 -31.41
CA GLU A 59 -13.37 4.63 -30.56
C GLU A 59 -14.07 4.29 -29.23
N ARG A 60 -14.98 3.30 -29.20
CA ARG A 60 -15.55 2.76 -27.95
C ARG A 60 -14.50 2.19 -27.00
N LEU A 61 -13.55 1.45 -27.55
CA LEU A 61 -12.47 0.87 -26.75
C LEU A 61 -11.61 1.99 -26.15
N LEU A 62 -11.31 3.03 -26.94
CA LEU A 62 -10.59 4.20 -26.46
C LEU A 62 -11.35 4.94 -25.36
N LEU A 63 -12.65 5.17 -25.52
CA LEU A 63 -13.48 5.81 -24.49
C LEU A 63 -13.59 4.98 -23.21
N ALA A 64 -13.80 3.67 -23.32
CA ALA A 64 -13.83 2.78 -22.17
C ALA A 64 -12.47 2.72 -21.45
N LEU A 65 -11.36 2.77 -22.19
CA LEU A 65 -10.02 2.87 -21.60
C LEU A 65 -9.82 4.21 -20.89
N LEU A 66 -10.26 5.32 -21.49
CA LEU A 66 -10.17 6.64 -20.86
C LEU A 66 -11.03 6.72 -19.60
N GLU A 67 -12.28 6.25 -19.64
CA GLU A 67 -13.15 6.17 -18.45
C GLU A 67 -12.58 5.23 -17.37
N ALA A 68 -11.94 4.13 -17.76
CA ALA A 68 -11.28 3.23 -16.82
C ALA A 68 -10.05 3.88 -16.18
N ILE A 69 -9.22 4.57 -16.97
CA ILE A 69 -8.07 5.34 -16.48
C ILE A 69 -8.53 6.47 -15.56
N GLU A 70 -9.56 7.22 -15.97
CA GLU A 70 -10.10 8.35 -15.24
C GLU A 70 -10.76 7.89 -13.94
N GLY A 71 -11.60 6.84 -13.98
CA GLY A 71 -12.22 6.24 -12.80
C GLY A 71 -11.19 5.66 -11.83
N TYR A 72 -10.16 4.96 -12.34
CA TYR A 72 -9.07 4.44 -11.51
C TYR A 72 -8.23 5.58 -10.93
N TYR A 73 -7.95 6.63 -11.70
CA TYR A 73 -7.26 7.82 -11.23
C TYR A 73 -8.03 8.52 -10.11
N PHE A 74 -9.35 8.66 -10.23
CA PHE A 74 -10.19 9.23 -9.18
C PHE A 74 -10.25 8.35 -7.93
N LEU A 75 -10.38 7.03 -8.08
CA LEU A 75 -10.31 6.10 -6.95
C LEU A 75 -8.94 6.19 -6.26
N TYR A 76 -7.86 6.18 -7.05
CA TYR A 76 -6.50 6.23 -6.54
C TYR A 76 -6.23 7.56 -5.83
N GLN A 77 -6.49 8.71 -6.45
CA GLN A 77 -6.29 10.01 -5.81
C GLN A 77 -7.24 10.22 -4.62
N GLY A 78 -8.51 9.82 -4.76
CA GLY A 78 -9.56 10.11 -3.82
C GLY A 78 -9.51 9.26 -2.54
N LEU A 79 -9.07 8.00 -2.64
CA LEU A 79 -9.07 7.05 -1.53
C LEU A 79 -7.65 6.56 -1.22
N VAL A 80 -7.00 5.86 -2.16
CA VAL A 80 -5.71 5.19 -1.94
C VAL A 80 -4.62 6.20 -1.58
N GLY A 81 -4.55 7.29 -2.35
CA GLY A 81 -3.59 8.37 -2.19
C GLY A 81 -3.79 9.11 -0.88
N LYS A 82 -5.05 9.32 -0.45
CA LYS A 82 -5.34 9.90 0.86
C LYS A 82 -4.88 9.00 2.01
N VAL A 83 -5.14 7.69 1.93
CA VAL A 83 -4.65 6.73 2.94
C VAL A 83 -3.13 6.76 3.02
N LEU A 84 -2.44 6.71 1.87
CA LEU A 84 -0.98 6.78 1.81
C LEU A 84 -0.42 8.12 2.32
N GLU A 85 -1.15 9.22 2.14
CA GLU A 85 -0.77 10.54 2.63
C GLU A 85 -0.95 10.67 4.13
N VAL A 86 -2.12 10.29 4.65
CA VAL A 86 -2.44 10.29 6.08
C VAL A 86 -1.48 9.40 6.88
N LEU A 87 -1.15 8.22 6.35
CA LEU A 87 -0.20 7.31 6.97
C LEU A 87 1.27 7.64 6.68
N GLU A 88 1.54 8.79 6.04
CA GLU A 88 2.87 9.33 5.72
C GLU A 88 3.78 8.37 4.94
N CYS A 89 3.21 7.57 4.04
CA CYS A 89 3.91 6.49 3.35
C CYS A 89 3.80 6.52 1.82
N LYS A 90 3.30 7.64 1.27
CA LYS A 90 3.24 7.89 -0.17
C LYS A 90 4.63 7.73 -0.83
N GLY A 91 4.67 6.97 -1.93
CA GLY A 91 5.92 6.65 -2.65
C GLY A 91 6.71 5.46 -2.09
N HIS A 92 6.37 4.97 -0.89
CA HIS A 92 7.01 3.80 -0.29
C HIS A 92 6.24 2.49 -0.53
N TYR A 93 4.97 2.58 -0.92
CA TYR A 93 4.07 1.44 -1.09
C TYR A 93 3.21 1.58 -2.33
N ILE A 94 2.80 0.43 -2.86
CA ILE A 94 1.80 0.29 -3.92
C ILE A 94 0.60 -0.49 -3.39
N LEU A 95 -0.58 -0.18 -3.90
CA LEU A 95 -1.77 -1.00 -3.64
C LEU A 95 -1.57 -2.34 -4.34
N ASN A 96 -1.55 -3.42 -3.57
CA ASN A 96 -1.45 -4.79 -4.06
C ASN A 96 -2.85 -5.38 -4.32
N ASP A 97 -3.79 -5.14 -3.40
CA ASP A 97 -5.14 -5.67 -3.49
C ASP A 97 -6.17 -4.73 -2.83
N MET A 98 -7.40 -4.77 -3.34
CA MET A 98 -8.54 -4.04 -2.79
C MET A 98 -9.77 -4.94 -2.77
N THR A 99 -10.38 -5.07 -1.59
CA THR A 99 -11.67 -5.76 -1.42
C THR A 99 -12.72 -4.76 -0.96
N ILE A 100 -13.89 -4.78 -1.60
CA ILE A 100 -15.06 -4.02 -1.19
C ILE A 100 -16.15 -5.01 -0.80
N ASP A 101 -16.48 -5.08 0.48
CA ASP A 101 -17.58 -5.89 0.98
C ASP A 101 -18.77 -4.97 1.28
N ILE A 102 -19.77 -5.04 0.40
CA ILE A 102 -20.96 -4.20 0.41
C ILE A 102 -21.88 -4.58 1.59
N GLU A 103 -21.93 -5.86 1.95
CA GLU A 103 -22.80 -6.35 3.03
C GLU A 103 -22.31 -5.83 4.38
N LYS A 104 -20.99 -5.84 4.58
CA LYS A 104 -20.35 -5.31 5.78
C LYS A 104 -20.03 -3.82 5.70
N ASN A 105 -20.27 -3.19 4.54
CA ASN A 105 -19.94 -1.79 4.27
C ASN A 105 -18.47 -1.48 4.61
N GLU A 106 -17.56 -2.35 4.17
CA GLU A 106 -16.13 -2.26 4.46
C GLU A 106 -15.29 -2.22 3.18
N ILE A 107 -14.23 -1.41 3.22
CA ILE A 107 -13.20 -1.37 2.18
C ILE A 107 -11.89 -1.79 2.81
N ILE A 108 -11.27 -2.82 2.24
CA ILE A 108 -9.98 -3.35 2.66
C ILE A 108 -8.96 -3.03 1.58
N LEU A 109 -7.93 -2.28 1.94
CA LEU A 109 -6.81 -1.92 1.07
C LEU A 109 -5.54 -2.60 1.57
N ASN A 110 -4.93 -3.43 0.74
CA ASN A 110 -3.67 -4.11 1.05
C ASN A 110 -2.53 -3.51 0.24
N PHE A 111 -1.46 -3.15 0.92
CA PHE A 111 -0.31 -2.46 0.36
C PHE A 111 0.96 -3.29 0.50
N GLU A 112 1.77 -3.28 -0.55
CA GLU A 112 3.09 -3.90 -0.57
C GLU A 112 4.18 -2.83 -0.73
N GLN A 113 5.30 -3.05 -0.06
CA GLN A 113 6.42 -2.12 -0.09
C GLN A 113 7.13 -2.10 -1.45
N CYS A 114 7.46 -0.91 -1.93
CA CYS A 114 8.33 -0.73 -3.09
C CYS A 114 9.75 -1.22 -2.79
N LYS A 115 10.40 -1.89 -3.76
CA LYS A 115 11.75 -2.50 -3.63
C LYS A 115 12.84 -1.60 -3.01
N ASN A 116 12.75 -0.28 -3.19
CA ASN A 116 13.77 0.67 -2.73
C ASN A 116 13.38 1.45 -1.46
N SER A 117 12.27 1.09 -0.82
CA SER A 117 11.87 1.70 0.45
C SER A 117 12.83 1.31 1.57
N LYS A 118 13.10 2.25 2.47
CA LYS A 118 13.95 2.03 3.66
C LYS A 118 13.14 1.70 4.92
N LEU A 119 11.82 1.62 4.79
CA LEU A 119 10.92 1.33 5.91
C LEU A 119 10.98 -0.15 6.27
N ARG A 120 10.75 -0.48 7.54
CA ARG A 120 10.80 -1.86 8.06
C ARG A 120 9.46 -2.59 7.98
N VAL A 121 8.41 -1.89 7.59
CA VAL A 121 7.09 -2.46 7.33
C VAL A 121 7.08 -2.95 5.89
N SER A 122 7.05 -4.26 5.67
CA SER A 122 7.05 -4.90 4.35
C SER A 122 5.69 -4.79 3.66
N SER A 123 4.61 -4.87 4.43
CA SER A 123 3.25 -4.72 3.93
C SER A 123 2.37 -4.16 5.03
N PHE A 124 1.25 -3.56 4.62
CA PHE A 124 0.20 -3.20 5.57
C PHE A 124 -1.17 -3.25 4.91
N GLY A 125 -2.20 -3.51 5.72
CA GLY A 125 -3.59 -3.49 5.32
C GLY A 125 -4.37 -2.46 6.12
N VAL A 126 -5.27 -1.73 5.46
CA VAL A 126 -6.22 -0.83 6.11
C VAL A 126 -7.63 -1.30 5.79
N ASN A 127 -8.39 -1.65 6.82
CA ASN A 127 -9.82 -1.91 6.72
C ASN A 127 -10.59 -0.70 7.25
N MET A 128 -11.38 -0.05 6.38
CA MET A 128 -12.24 1.08 6.72
C MET A 128 -13.70 0.63 6.72
N LYS A 129 -14.41 0.81 7.84
CA LYS A 129 -15.83 0.45 7.98
C LYS A 129 -16.71 1.69 7.95
N GLY A 130 -17.70 1.70 7.07
CA GLY A 130 -18.44 2.93 6.74
C GLY A 130 -17.55 3.89 5.98
N LEU A 131 -18.09 4.59 4.98
CA LEU A 131 -17.33 5.44 4.04
C LEU A 131 -16.41 6.51 4.70
N ILE A 132 -16.55 6.77 6.01
CA ILE A 132 -15.74 7.69 6.83
C ILE A 132 -15.68 7.22 8.30
N GLY A 133 -15.71 5.91 8.56
CA GLY A 133 -15.78 5.36 9.93
C GLY A 133 -14.58 4.50 10.32
N TYR A 134 -14.72 3.85 11.47
CA TYR A 134 -13.71 3.06 12.19
C TYR A 134 -12.73 2.33 11.26
N ALA A 135 -11.45 2.59 11.46
CA ALA A 135 -10.37 2.07 10.67
C ALA A 135 -9.52 1.08 11.49
N ASN A 136 -9.13 -0.02 10.86
CA ASN A 136 -8.17 -0.97 11.41
C ASN A 136 -6.95 -1.03 10.50
N LEU A 137 -5.77 -0.88 11.09
CA LEU A 137 -4.47 -1.04 10.46
C LEU A 137 -3.83 -2.35 10.93
N ILE A 138 -3.31 -3.12 9.98
CA ILE A 138 -2.40 -4.23 10.25
C ILE A 138 -1.12 -3.93 9.49
N ALA A 139 -0.02 -3.71 10.20
CA ALA A 139 1.29 -3.47 9.62
C ALA A 139 2.23 -4.64 9.94
N VAL A 140 2.94 -5.12 8.93
CA VAL A 140 3.77 -6.33 9.01
C VAL A 140 5.20 -5.99 8.64
N GLY A 141 6.16 -6.52 9.39
CA GLY A 141 7.59 -6.46 9.08
C GLY A 141 8.22 -7.82 9.22
N HIS A 142 9.25 -8.08 8.41
CA HIS A 142 9.98 -9.34 8.44
C HIS A 142 11.31 -9.20 9.20
N ILE A 143 11.59 -10.22 9.99
CA ILE A 143 12.85 -10.47 10.66
C ILE A 143 13.60 -11.50 9.81
N ASP A 144 14.91 -11.39 9.73
CA ASP A 144 15.73 -12.42 9.08
C ASP A 144 15.63 -13.73 9.89
N GLU A 145 15.40 -14.87 9.24
CA GLU A 145 15.18 -16.18 9.89
C GLU A 145 16.34 -16.56 10.83
N GLU A 146 17.58 -16.41 10.36
CA GLU A 146 18.77 -16.70 11.15
C GLU A 146 18.87 -15.77 12.37
N LEU A 147 18.45 -14.51 12.22
CA LEU A 147 18.38 -13.55 13.31
C LEU A 147 17.27 -13.89 14.31
N TYR A 148 16.09 -14.29 13.84
CA TYR A 148 14.95 -14.66 14.68
C TYR A 148 15.28 -15.87 15.56
N GLU A 149 15.75 -16.96 14.97
CA GLU A 149 16.11 -18.19 15.68
C GLU A 149 17.17 -17.94 16.78
N LYS A 150 18.10 -17.01 16.52
CA LYS A 150 19.15 -16.65 17.49
C LYS A 150 18.68 -15.78 18.64
N MET A 151 17.55 -15.08 18.52
CA MET A 151 17.16 -14.01 19.44
C MET A 151 15.67 -14.01 19.82
N LYS A 152 14.95 -15.11 19.59
CA LYS A 152 13.50 -15.18 19.83
C LYS A 152 13.11 -14.75 21.26
N ASP A 153 13.90 -15.16 22.26
CA ASP A 153 13.63 -14.81 23.66
C ASP A 153 13.86 -13.31 23.91
N GLU A 154 14.92 -12.73 23.34
CA GLU A 154 15.18 -11.29 23.44
C GLU A 154 14.18 -10.44 22.64
N LEU A 155 13.65 -10.98 21.54
CA LEU A 155 12.59 -10.36 20.75
C LEU A 155 11.27 -10.33 21.54
N GLU A 156 10.94 -11.42 22.23
CA GLU A 156 9.76 -11.48 23.11
C GLU A 156 9.91 -10.54 24.31
N GLU A 157 11.09 -10.49 24.96
CA GLU A 157 11.39 -9.49 25.99
C GLU A 157 11.23 -8.05 25.45
N ALA A 158 11.70 -7.80 24.22
CA ALA A 158 11.56 -6.50 23.58
C ALA A 158 10.08 -6.17 23.35
N ARG A 159 9.31 -7.11 22.81
CA ARG A 159 7.87 -6.95 22.56
C ARG A 159 7.16 -6.50 23.84
N ILE A 160 7.31 -7.26 24.92
CA ILE A 160 6.68 -6.94 26.22
C ILE A 160 7.03 -5.51 26.66
N LYS A 161 8.32 -5.17 26.63
CA LYS A 161 8.78 -3.83 27.01
C LYS A 161 8.14 -2.72 26.18
N TYR A 162 8.05 -2.90 24.87
CA TYR A 162 7.53 -1.86 23.96
C TYR A 162 6.00 -1.88 23.88
N SER A 163 5.34 -2.94 24.33
CA SER A 163 3.87 -3.04 24.44
C SER A 163 3.32 -2.28 25.65
N GLU A 164 4.07 -2.16 26.74
CA GLU A 164 3.63 -1.44 27.95
C GLU A 164 3.37 0.05 27.69
N ASP A 165 4.20 0.69 26.86
CA ASP A 165 4.14 2.12 26.52
C ASP A 165 3.99 2.35 25.00
N ILE A 166 3.19 1.51 24.34
CA ILE A 166 3.09 1.49 22.88
C ILE A 166 2.62 2.84 22.29
N ASP A 167 1.63 3.48 22.93
CA ASP A 167 1.06 4.73 22.45
C ASP A 167 2.05 5.90 22.59
N GLU A 168 2.91 5.90 23.61
CA GLU A 168 3.99 6.88 23.74
C GLU A 168 5.04 6.69 22.62
N HIS A 169 5.33 5.45 22.27
CA HIS A 169 6.29 5.14 21.20
C HIS A 169 5.81 5.50 19.80
N LEU A 170 4.50 5.50 19.59
CA LEU A 170 3.85 5.81 18.32
C LEU A 170 3.23 7.20 18.27
N GLU A 171 3.18 7.90 19.41
CA GLU A 171 2.46 9.16 19.57
C GLU A 171 1.02 9.06 19.04
N SER A 172 0.36 7.93 19.32
CA SER A 172 -0.96 7.55 18.78
C SER A 172 -2.04 7.60 19.87
N TYR A 173 -2.14 8.73 20.57
CA TYR A 173 -3.06 8.90 21.71
C TYR A 173 -4.55 8.82 21.34
N ASP A 174 -4.86 9.01 20.06
CA ASP A 174 -6.22 8.96 19.54
C ASP A 174 -6.59 7.58 18.96
N ALA A 175 -5.69 6.59 19.03
CA ALA A 175 -6.01 5.21 18.67
C ALA A 175 -6.75 4.53 19.83
N ASP A 176 -7.88 3.89 19.52
CA ASP A 176 -8.68 3.16 20.51
C ASP A 176 -7.96 1.91 21.03
N TYR A 177 -7.10 1.34 20.19
CA TYR A 177 -6.38 0.12 20.47
C TYR A 177 -5.12 0.02 19.63
N THR A 178 -4.01 -0.36 20.27
CA THR A 178 -2.76 -0.69 19.59
C THR A 178 -2.13 -1.92 20.26
N GLU A 179 -1.70 -2.90 19.46
CA GLU A 179 -0.98 -4.08 19.94
C GLU A 179 0.14 -4.48 19.00
N ILE A 180 1.19 -5.11 19.55
CA ILE A 180 2.30 -5.69 18.78
C ILE A 180 2.41 -7.17 19.09
N HIS A 181 2.54 -7.95 18.04
CA HIS A 181 2.75 -9.39 18.07
C HIS A 181 4.07 -9.74 17.40
N ILE A 182 4.76 -10.74 17.93
CA ILE A 182 5.88 -11.39 17.23
C ILE A 182 5.51 -12.86 17.13
N PHE A 183 5.49 -13.38 15.92
CA PHE A 183 5.24 -14.79 15.61
C PHE A 183 6.16 -15.18 14.48
N ASP A 184 6.94 -16.25 14.69
CA ASP A 184 7.96 -16.72 13.76
C ASP A 184 8.85 -15.54 13.30
N GLU A 185 9.21 -15.46 12.01
CA GLU A 185 10.03 -14.37 11.49
C GLU A 185 9.26 -13.06 11.26
N THR A 186 8.10 -12.87 11.90
CA THR A 186 7.21 -11.74 11.65
C THR A 186 6.99 -10.90 12.90
N ILE A 187 7.11 -9.58 12.73
CA ILE A 187 6.62 -8.59 13.67
C ILE A 187 5.38 -7.92 13.08
N MET A 188 4.29 -7.90 13.84
CA MET A 188 3.01 -7.34 13.42
C MET A 188 2.57 -6.29 14.42
N LEU A 189 2.04 -5.18 13.91
CA LEU A 189 1.31 -4.20 14.69
C LEU A 189 -0.13 -4.14 14.21
N THR A 190 -1.06 -4.20 15.14
CA THR A 190 -2.48 -3.96 14.91
C THR A 190 -2.88 -2.68 15.61
N ALA A 191 -3.51 -1.76 14.89
CA ALA A 191 -4.07 -0.55 15.47
C ALA A 191 -5.50 -0.36 14.99
N ALA A 192 -6.33 0.27 15.81
CA ALA A 192 -7.68 0.62 15.43
C ALA A 192 -8.09 1.97 16.02
N ALA A 193 -8.88 2.72 15.26
CA ALA A 193 -9.33 4.05 15.64
C ALA A 193 -10.63 4.42 14.92
N GLU A 194 -11.32 5.46 15.39
CA GLU A 194 -12.54 5.96 14.77
C GLU A 194 -12.36 6.45 13.32
N ASP A 195 -11.15 6.88 12.95
CA ASP A 195 -10.81 7.38 11.61
C ASP A 195 -9.36 7.01 11.24
N VAL A 196 -9.07 6.91 9.94
CA VAL A 196 -7.71 6.62 9.44
C VAL A 196 -6.70 7.66 9.90
N GLY A 197 -7.12 8.91 10.08
CA GLY A 197 -6.31 10.03 10.57
C GLY A 197 -5.75 9.84 11.97
N TYR A 198 -6.33 8.96 12.78
CA TYR A 198 -5.89 8.68 14.15
C TYR A 198 -5.00 7.44 14.24
N LEU A 199 -4.82 6.70 13.14
CA LEU A 199 -3.94 5.54 13.10
C LEU A 199 -2.45 5.99 13.15
N PRO A 200 -1.57 5.17 13.75
CA PRO A 200 -0.14 5.46 13.73
C PRO A 200 0.43 5.41 12.31
N THR A 201 1.29 6.38 11.98
CA THR A 201 1.89 6.48 10.64
C THR A 201 2.90 5.36 10.40
N ILE A 202 3.02 4.89 9.15
CA ILE A 202 3.93 3.78 8.80
C ILE A 202 5.40 4.08 9.18
N PRO A 203 5.92 5.33 9.03
CA PRO A 203 7.25 5.67 9.50
C PRO A 203 7.45 5.45 11.01
N LYS A 204 6.44 5.78 11.85
CA LYS A 204 6.51 5.57 13.30
C LYS A 204 6.51 4.08 13.66
N ILE A 205 5.65 3.29 13.01
CA ILE A 205 5.63 1.83 13.17
C ILE A 205 6.98 1.22 12.74
N SER A 206 7.51 1.64 11.59
CA SER A 206 8.82 1.21 11.08
C SER A 206 9.96 1.51 12.07
N LYS A 207 9.93 2.70 12.71
CA LYS A 207 10.89 3.07 13.76
C LYS A 207 10.75 2.19 14.99
N LEU A 208 9.52 1.87 15.40
CA LEU A 208 9.24 0.96 16.52
C LEU A 208 9.75 -0.46 16.26
N PHE A 209 9.50 -1.01 15.06
CA PHE A 209 10.08 -2.30 14.65
C PHE A 209 11.60 -2.26 14.72
N GLY A 210 12.21 -1.15 14.29
CA GLY A 210 13.66 -0.93 14.43
C GLY A 210 14.14 -0.92 15.88
N LYS A 211 13.40 -0.29 16.79
CA LYS A 211 13.71 -0.26 18.23
C LYS A 211 13.63 -1.65 18.87
N ILE A 212 12.59 -2.42 18.54
CA ILE A 212 12.38 -3.80 19.03
C ILE A 212 13.55 -4.70 18.60
N ILE A 213 13.82 -4.75 17.29
CA ILE A 213 14.93 -5.56 16.74
C ILE A 213 16.28 -5.07 17.30
N GLY A 214 16.48 -3.76 17.43
CA GLY A 214 17.71 -3.17 17.97
C GLY A 214 17.95 -3.53 19.43
N TYR A 215 16.91 -3.50 20.25
CA TYR A 215 16.98 -3.90 21.65
C TYR A 215 17.33 -5.38 21.80
N ALA A 216 16.68 -6.25 21.02
CA ALA A 216 16.95 -7.68 21.04
C ALA A 216 18.42 -7.99 20.66
N LYS A 217 18.94 -7.36 19.60
CA LYS A 217 20.36 -7.45 19.21
C LYS A 217 21.31 -7.01 20.32
N MET A 218 20.98 -5.95 21.05
CA MET A 218 21.80 -5.46 22.15
C MET A 218 21.82 -6.45 23.33
N LYS A 219 20.65 -6.98 23.73
CA LYS A 219 20.54 -7.96 24.81
C LYS A 219 21.31 -9.24 24.50
N HIS A 220 21.14 -9.77 23.28
CA HIS A 220 21.85 -10.97 22.83
C HIS A 220 23.37 -10.82 22.91
N ARG A 221 23.89 -9.67 22.46
CA ARG A 221 25.33 -9.36 22.54
C ARG A 221 25.86 -9.29 23.97
N LYS A 222 25.03 -8.87 24.94
CA LYS A 222 25.42 -8.81 26.36
C LYS A 222 25.44 -10.20 27.02
N ARG A 223 24.54 -11.12 26.63
CA ARG A 223 24.52 -12.50 27.14
C ARG A 223 25.70 -13.36 26.68
N ARG A 224 26.31 -13.01 25.55
CA ARG A 224 27.47 -13.71 24.97
C ARG A 224 28.83 -13.20 25.46
N LYS A 225 28.86 -12.14 26.29
CA LYS A 225 30.07 -11.60 26.92
C LYS A 225 30.13 -12.05 28.36
#